data_AF-A0A6G1AGY6-F1
#
_entry.id   AF-A0A6G1AGY6-F1
#
_cell.length_a   1.000
_cell.length_b   1.000
_cell.length_c   1.000
_cell.angle_alpha   90.00
_cell.angle_beta   90.00
_cell.angle_gamma   90.00
#
_symmetry.space_group_name_H-M   'P 1'
#
loop_
_entity.id
_entity.type
_entity.pdbx_description
1 polymer ?
#
loop_
_entity_poly.entity_id
_entity_poly.type
_entity_poly.pdbx_seq_one_letter_code
_entity_poly.pdbx_strand_id
1 'polypeptide(L)'
;MVRAGAVGTHLPASGLDIFGDLRKMNKRQLYYQVLNFAMIVSSALMIWKGLIVLTGSESPIVVVLSGSMEPAFHRGDLLFLTNFREDPIRAGEIVVFKVEGRDIPIVHRVIKVHEKDNGDIKFLTKGDNNEVDDRGLYKEGQNWLEKKDVVGRARG
;
A
#
# COMPACT_ATOMS: atom_id res chain seq x y z
N MET A 1 -12.33 64.90 10.76
CA MET A 1 -11.02 64.51 10.19
C MET A 1 -10.42 63.45 11.11
N VAL A 2 -10.75 62.17 10.88
CA VAL A 2 -10.29 61.03 11.71
C VAL A 2 -9.41 60.16 10.81
N ARG A 3 -8.15 59.97 11.23
CA ARG A 3 -7.12 59.20 10.51
C ARG A 3 -7.51 57.72 10.42
N ALA A 4 -7.59 57.20 9.21
CA ALA A 4 -7.67 55.77 8.95
C ALA A 4 -6.32 55.10 9.32
N GLY A 5 -6.37 54.10 10.20
CA GLY A 5 -5.23 53.24 10.49
C GLY A 5 -5.10 52.16 9.42
N ALA A 6 -3.94 52.10 8.76
CA ALA A 6 -3.62 51.04 7.81
C ALA A 6 -3.29 49.75 8.56
N VAL A 7 -4.15 48.75 8.44
CA VAL A 7 -3.89 47.37 8.86
C VAL A 7 -3.03 46.72 7.78
N GLY A 8 -1.73 46.59 8.03
CA GLY A 8 -0.81 45.84 7.18
C GLY A 8 -0.95 44.34 7.43
N THR A 9 -1.83 43.66 6.69
CA THR A 9 -1.89 42.21 6.63
C THR A 9 -0.71 41.68 5.82
N HIS A 10 0.37 41.27 6.48
CA HIS A 10 1.44 40.50 5.84
C HIS A 10 0.95 39.07 5.59
N LEU A 11 0.43 38.83 4.39
CA LEU A 11 0.25 37.47 3.86
C LEU A 11 1.64 36.91 3.51
N PRO A 12 2.02 35.70 3.96
CA PRO A 12 3.27 35.09 3.56
C PRO A 12 3.18 34.67 2.08
N ALA A 13 4.12 35.15 1.26
CA ALA A 13 4.23 34.79 -0.16
C ALA A 13 4.72 33.33 -0.29
N SER A 14 3.81 32.38 -0.15
CA SER A 14 4.09 30.95 -0.32
C SER A 14 4.26 30.61 -1.80
N GLY A 15 5.52 30.58 -2.28
CA GLY A 15 5.88 29.93 -3.54
C GLY A 15 7.00 30.61 -4.34
N LEU A 16 7.07 31.96 -4.34
CA LEU A 16 8.06 32.71 -5.14
C LEU A 16 9.39 32.97 -4.42
N ASP A 17 9.41 32.93 -3.08
CA ASP A 17 10.59 33.30 -2.30
C ASP A 17 11.60 32.16 -2.09
N ILE A 18 11.26 30.91 -2.43
CA ILE A 18 12.16 29.75 -2.23
C ILE A 18 13.46 29.91 -3.02
N PHE A 19 13.37 30.31 -4.30
CA PHE A 19 14.55 30.49 -5.14
C PHE A 19 15.39 31.70 -4.73
N GLY A 20 14.73 32.77 -4.27
CA GLY A 20 15.40 33.96 -3.73
C GLY A 20 16.13 33.68 -2.44
N ASP A 21 15.51 32.89 -1.55
CA ASP A 21 16.08 32.47 -0.27
C ASP A 21 17.26 31.52 -0.48
N LEU A 22 17.11 30.49 -1.33
CA LEU A 22 18.18 29.56 -1.69
C LEU A 22 19.43 30.26 -2.24
N ARG A 23 19.25 31.31 -3.06
CA ARG A 23 20.36 32.09 -3.64
C ARG A 23 21.08 32.96 -2.61
N LYS A 24 20.38 33.36 -1.53
CA LYS A 24 20.96 34.16 -0.43
C LYS A 24 21.66 33.32 0.63
N MET A 25 21.58 31.99 0.56
CA MET A 25 22.14 31.11 1.58
C MET A 25 23.65 30.98 1.48
N ASN A 26 24.31 31.04 2.63
CA ASN A 26 25.72 30.66 2.71
C ASN A 26 25.88 29.18 2.39
N LYS A 27 26.99 28.79 1.73
CA LYS A 27 27.28 27.39 1.37
C LYS A 27 27.05 26.42 2.53
N ARG A 28 27.47 26.80 3.75
CA ARG A 28 27.26 26.03 4.99
C ARG A 28 25.78 25.84 5.34
N GLN A 29 24.95 26.87 5.19
CA GLN A 29 23.52 26.77 5.46
C GLN A 29 22.82 25.90 4.42
N LEU A 30 23.22 26.02 3.15
CA LEU A 30 22.73 25.13 2.09
C LEU A 30 23.06 23.67 2.39
N TYR A 31 24.29 23.34 2.82
CA TYR A 31 24.65 21.98 3.22
C TYR A 31 23.79 21.43 4.36
N TYR A 32 23.52 22.24 5.40
CA TYR A 32 22.65 21.78 6.51
C TYR A 32 21.21 21.55 6.07
N GLN A 33 20.66 22.41 5.19
CA GLN A 33 19.32 22.19 4.65
C GLN A 33 19.24 20.92 3.83
N VAL A 34 20.22 20.68 2.95
CA VAL A 34 20.30 19.46 2.16
C VAL A 34 20.43 18.24 3.07
N LEU A 35 21.27 18.31 4.11
CA LEU A 35 21.44 17.21 5.06
C LEU A 35 20.15 16.93 5.84
N ASN A 36 19.47 17.97 6.35
CA ASN A 36 18.19 17.81 7.05
C ASN A 36 17.13 17.19 6.15
N PHE A 37 17.01 17.69 4.92
CA PHE A 37 16.08 17.12 3.95
C PHE A 37 16.42 15.65 3.66
N ALA A 38 17.70 15.33 3.43
CA ALA A 38 18.15 13.97 3.22
C ALA A 38 17.81 13.07 4.42
N MET A 39 18.04 13.53 5.66
CA MET A 39 17.69 12.77 6.86
C MET A 39 16.19 12.50 6.98
N ILE A 40 15.33 13.47 6.65
CA ILE A 40 13.86 13.28 6.65
C ILE A 40 13.47 12.21 5.62
N VAL A 41 13.96 12.34 4.39
CA VAL A 41 13.66 11.38 3.31
C VAL A 41 14.18 9.98 3.66
N SER A 42 15.42 9.88 4.15
CA SER A 42 16.02 8.62 4.61
C SER A 42 15.21 7.98 5.73
N SER A 43 14.76 8.76 6.71
CA SER A 43 13.93 8.26 7.81
C SER A 43 12.60 7.70 7.31
N ALA A 44 11.92 8.39 6.40
CA ALA A 44 10.68 7.91 5.79
C ALA A 44 10.88 6.59 5.02
N LEU A 45 11.96 6.50 4.22
CA LEU A 45 12.32 5.28 3.49
C LEU A 45 12.69 4.13 4.43
N MET A 46 13.38 4.41 5.54
CA MET A 46 13.74 3.41 6.56
C MET A 46 12.49 2.86 7.26
N ILE A 47 11.51 3.72 7.58
CA ILE A 47 10.24 3.27 8.15
C ILE A 47 9.52 2.35 7.16
N TRP A 48 9.42 2.75 5.89
CA TRP A 48 8.76 1.93 4.86
C TRP A 48 9.46 0.58 4.65
N LYS A 49 10.80 0.57 4.53
CA LYS A 49 11.57 -0.68 4.40
C LYS A 49 11.50 -1.52 5.67
N GLY A 50 11.46 -0.90 6.85
CA GLY A 50 11.23 -1.57 8.11
C GLY A 50 9.90 -2.33 8.12
N LEU A 51 8.81 -1.69 7.67
CA LEU A 51 7.51 -2.35 7.54
C LEU A 51 7.52 -3.54 6.58
N ILE A 52 8.20 -3.40 5.43
CA ILE A 52 8.35 -4.51 4.47
C ILE A 52 9.04 -5.71 5.12
N VAL A 53 10.15 -5.47 5.85
CA VAL A 53 10.91 -6.54 6.51
C VAL A 53 10.09 -7.18 7.64
N LEU A 54 9.41 -6.37 8.46
CA LEU A 54 8.62 -6.85 9.61
C LEU A 54 7.41 -7.67 9.19
N THR A 55 6.71 -7.26 8.14
CA THR A 55 5.50 -7.93 7.65
C THR A 55 5.80 -9.09 6.70
N GLY A 56 6.99 -9.11 6.11
CA GLY A 56 7.35 -10.02 5.02
C GLY A 56 6.62 -9.74 3.71
N SER A 57 5.83 -8.66 3.63
CA SER A 57 5.08 -8.27 2.44
C SER A 57 5.76 -7.09 1.73
N GLU A 58 5.85 -7.16 0.40
CA GLU A 58 6.34 -6.05 -0.42
C GLU A 58 5.41 -4.82 -0.38
N SER A 59 4.14 -5.05 -0.01
CA SER A 59 3.11 -4.02 0.09
C SER A 59 2.40 -4.13 1.44
N PRO A 60 3.03 -3.70 2.55
CA PRO A 60 2.51 -3.89 3.90
C PRO A 60 1.19 -3.17 4.16
N ILE A 61 0.84 -2.16 3.34
CA ILE A 61 -0.40 -1.40 3.44
C ILE A 61 -1.00 -1.30 2.03
N VAL A 62 -2.27 -1.66 1.89
CA VAL A 62 -3.05 -1.50 0.65
C VAL A 62 -4.42 -0.89 0.94
N VAL A 63 -5.08 -0.37 -0.09
CA VAL A 63 -6.42 0.20 0.02
C VAL A 63 -7.43 -0.63 -0.79
N VAL A 64 -8.63 -0.80 -0.24
CA VAL A 64 -9.73 -1.48 -0.93
C VAL A 64 -10.33 -0.57 -2.00
N LEU A 65 -10.30 -1.03 -3.26
CA LEU A 65 -10.70 -0.24 -4.42
C LEU A 65 -12.14 -0.49 -4.89
N SER A 66 -12.77 -1.60 -4.48
CA SER A 66 -14.08 -2.04 -4.95
C SER A 66 -14.98 -2.52 -3.80
N GLY A 67 -16.26 -2.80 -4.10
CA GLY A 67 -17.23 -3.33 -3.13
C GLY A 67 -17.36 -4.86 -3.16
N SER A 68 -16.40 -5.57 -3.77
CA SER A 68 -16.48 -7.05 -3.88
C SER A 68 -16.26 -7.77 -2.55
N MET A 69 -15.71 -7.08 -1.56
CA MET A 69 -15.46 -7.59 -0.22
C MET A 69 -16.51 -7.17 0.81
N GLU A 70 -17.61 -6.52 0.40
CA GLU A 70 -18.69 -6.20 1.32
C GLU A 70 -19.39 -7.48 1.81
N PRO A 71 -19.78 -7.58 3.10
CA PRO A 71 -19.71 -6.55 4.14
C PRO A 71 -18.40 -6.52 4.95
N ALA A 72 -17.43 -7.40 4.65
CA ALA A 72 -16.20 -7.52 5.43
C ALA A 72 -15.31 -6.28 5.31
N PHE A 73 -15.20 -5.73 4.10
CA PHE A 73 -14.48 -4.48 3.83
C PHE A 73 -15.26 -3.58 2.87
N HIS A 74 -15.10 -2.28 3.07
CA HIS A 74 -15.68 -1.23 2.25
C HIS A 74 -14.61 -0.52 1.42
N ARG A 75 -15.03 0.14 0.35
CA ARG A 75 -14.15 0.97 -0.47
C ARG A 75 -13.48 2.05 0.38
N GLY A 76 -12.17 2.18 0.27
CA GLY A 76 -11.37 3.12 1.06
C GLY A 76 -10.78 2.54 2.34
N ASP A 77 -11.14 1.31 2.73
CA ASP A 77 -10.53 0.64 3.88
C ASP A 77 -9.04 0.40 3.63
N LEU A 78 -8.23 0.65 4.66
CA LEU A 78 -6.80 0.33 4.67
C LEU A 78 -6.59 -1.06 5.26
N LEU A 79 -5.88 -1.90 4.52
CA LEU A 79 -5.54 -3.26 4.94
C LEU A 79 -4.05 -3.34 5.24
N PHE A 80 -3.73 -3.85 6.43
CA PHE A 80 -2.37 -4.22 6.81
C PHE A 80 -2.09 -5.65 6.39
N LEU A 81 -1.04 -5.85 5.60
CA LEU A 81 -0.70 -7.13 5.01
C LEU A 81 0.48 -7.77 5.71
N THR A 82 0.42 -9.09 5.87
CA THR A 82 1.55 -9.93 6.31
C THR A 82 1.75 -11.10 5.35
N ASN A 83 2.99 -11.51 5.10
CA ASN A 83 3.30 -12.59 4.17
C ASN A 83 4.44 -13.49 4.70
N PHE A 84 4.22 -14.12 5.84
CA PHE A 84 5.18 -15.05 6.43
C PHE A 84 5.20 -16.40 5.68
N ARG A 85 6.39 -16.85 5.29
CA ARG A 85 6.55 -18.08 4.49
C ARG A 85 6.18 -19.35 5.25
N GLU A 86 6.31 -19.36 6.57
CA GLU A 86 6.05 -20.54 7.41
C GLU A 86 4.57 -20.77 7.72
N ASP A 87 3.72 -19.78 7.43
CA ASP A 87 2.32 -19.81 7.79
C ASP A 87 1.47 -20.26 6.58
N PRO A 88 0.79 -21.41 6.65
CA PRO A 88 0.02 -21.94 5.53
C PRO A 88 -1.27 -21.14 5.32
N ILE A 89 -1.64 -20.96 4.05
CA ILE A 89 -2.89 -20.26 3.68
C ILE A 89 -4.06 -21.19 3.93
N ARG A 90 -5.08 -20.71 4.64
CA ARG A 90 -6.26 -21.50 4.99
C ARG A 90 -7.54 -20.95 4.34
N ALA A 91 -8.52 -21.83 4.18
CA ALA A 91 -9.86 -21.40 3.77
C ALA A 91 -10.44 -20.43 4.82
N GLY A 92 -11.05 -19.34 4.34
CA GLY A 92 -11.56 -18.24 5.15
C GLY A 92 -10.60 -17.05 5.26
N GLU A 93 -9.30 -17.21 5.01
CA GLU A 93 -8.35 -16.09 5.04
C GLU A 93 -8.59 -15.11 3.89
N ILE A 94 -8.26 -13.84 4.10
CA ILE A 94 -8.34 -12.79 3.08
C ILE A 94 -6.95 -12.55 2.53
N VAL A 95 -6.80 -12.80 1.24
CA VAL A 95 -5.53 -12.70 0.53
C VAL A 95 -5.57 -11.52 -0.43
N VAL A 96 -4.42 -10.87 -0.57
CA VAL A 96 -4.15 -9.91 -1.61
C VAL A 96 -3.21 -10.57 -2.60
N PHE A 97 -3.68 -10.76 -3.83
CA PHE A 97 -2.93 -11.45 -4.87
C PHE A 97 -2.82 -10.61 -6.14
N LYS A 98 -1.77 -10.86 -6.92
CA LYS A 98 -1.55 -10.23 -8.21
C LYS A 98 -1.62 -11.28 -9.30
N VAL A 99 -2.50 -11.05 -10.27
CA VAL A 99 -2.60 -11.90 -11.47
C VAL A 99 -1.65 -11.36 -12.54
N GLU A 100 -0.94 -12.26 -13.23
CA GLU A 100 -0.09 -11.89 -14.35
C GLU A 100 -0.91 -11.20 -15.45
N GLY A 101 -0.42 -10.07 -15.96
CA GLY A 101 -1.16 -9.25 -16.93
C GLY A 101 -2.13 -8.24 -16.30
N ARG A 102 -2.23 -8.18 -14.96
CA ARG A 102 -2.96 -7.12 -14.25
C ARG A 102 -2.00 -6.32 -13.36
N ASP A 103 -2.09 -4.99 -13.44
CA ASP A 103 -1.25 -4.11 -12.63
C ASP A 103 -1.78 -3.94 -11.20
N ILE A 104 -3.10 -4.03 -11.03
CA ILE A 104 -3.78 -3.78 -9.76
C ILE A 104 -4.00 -5.10 -9.02
N PRO A 105 -3.55 -5.22 -7.75
CA PRO A 105 -3.80 -6.40 -6.94
C PRO A 105 -5.28 -6.52 -6.55
N ILE A 106 -5.72 -7.75 -6.33
CA ILE A 106 -7.11 -8.10 -5.98
C ILE A 106 -7.13 -8.61 -4.53
N VAL A 107 -8.11 -8.17 -3.76
CA VAL A 107 -8.33 -8.58 -2.37
C VAL A 107 -9.57 -9.45 -2.32
N HIS A 108 -9.44 -10.76 -2.06
CA HIS A 108 -10.58 -11.66 -1.94
C HIS A 108 -10.37 -12.75 -0.88
N ARG A 109 -11.45 -13.44 -0.50
CA ARG A 109 -11.42 -14.51 0.50
C ARG A 109 -11.09 -15.84 -0.15
N VAL A 110 -10.22 -16.61 0.49
CA VAL A 110 -9.93 -18.00 0.11
C VAL A 110 -11.14 -18.86 0.46
N ILE A 111 -11.76 -19.48 -0.56
CA ILE A 111 -12.92 -20.37 -0.37
C ILE A 111 -12.53 -21.85 -0.42
N LYS A 112 -11.38 -22.19 -1.02
CA LYS A 112 -10.91 -23.57 -1.10
C LYS A 112 -9.40 -23.63 -1.14
N VAL A 113 -8.83 -24.61 -0.44
CA VAL A 113 -7.39 -24.90 -0.42
C VAL A 113 -7.19 -26.36 -0.81
N HIS A 114 -6.20 -26.60 -1.65
CA HIS A 114 -5.68 -27.90 -2.03
C HIS A 114 -4.21 -27.95 -1.66
N GLU A 115 -3.90 -28.83 -0.72
CA GLU A 115 -2.54 -29.12 -0.31
C GLU A 115 -2.14 -30.48 -0.91
N LYS A 116 -0.97 -30.52 -1.55
CA LYS A 116 -0.38 -31.75 -2.08
C LYS A 116 0.70 -32.26 -1.12
N ASP A 117 0.98 -33.56 -1.18
CA ASP A 117 2.00 -34.22 -0.34
C ASP A 117 3.43 -33.66 -0.52
N ASN A 118 3.68 -32.96 -1.64
CA ASN A 118 4.96 -32.29 -1.92
C ASN A 118 5.05 -30.88 -1.31
N GLY A 119 4.04 -30.43 -0.57
CA GLY A 119 3.96 -29.09 0.03
C GLY A 119 3.44 -28.00 -0.91
N ASP A 120 3.03 -28.34 -2.14
CA ASP A 120 2.40 -27.37 -3.04
C ASP A 120 0.98 -27.04 -2.57
N ILE A 121 0.75 -25.75 -2.32
CA ILE A 121 -0.57 -25.22 -1.94
C ILE A 121 -1.17 -24.48 -3.12
N LYS A 122 -2.37 -24.89 -3.50
CA LYS A 122 -3.21 -24.24 -4.50
C LYS A 122 -4.51 -23.80 -3.87
N PHE A 123 -4.99 -22.61 -4.19
CA PHE A 123 -6.21 -22.10 -3.59
C PHE A 123 -7.09 -21.34 -4.57
N LEU A 124 -8.37 -21.27 -4.24
CA LEU A 124 -9.40 -20.57 -4.99
C LEU A 124 -9.95 -19.45 -4.12
N THR A 125 -10.04 -18.26 -4.71
CA THR A 125 -10.59 -17.07 -4.06
C THR A 125 -11.93 -16.69 -4.64
N LYS A 126 -12.67 -15.90 -3.86
CA LYS A 126 -13.92 -15.28 -4.25
C LYS A 126 -14.12 -14.01 -3.41
N GLY A 127 -14.62 -12.94 -4.04
CA GLY A 127 -15.11 -11.77 -3.31
C GLY A 127 -16.36 -12.11 -2.50
N ASP A 128 -16.43 -11.64 -1.26
CA ASP A 128 -17.54 -11.91 -0.35
C ASP A 128 -18.90 -11.53 -0.98
N ASN A 129 -18.96 -10.43 -1.73
CA ASN A 129 -20.14 -9.91 -2.42
C ASN A 129 -20.29 -10.38 -3.88
N ASN A 130 -19.41 -11.26 -4.38
CA ASN A 130 -19.51 -11.76 -5.75
C ASN A 130 -20.43 -12.99 -5.80
N GLU A 131 -21.08 -13.29 -6.93
CA GLU A 131 -21.86 -14.54 -7.08
C GLU A 131 -20.99 -15.74 -7.49
N VAL A 132 -19.91 -15.46 -8.22
CA VAL A 132 -19.01 -16.47 -8.81
C VAL A 132 -17.61 -16.39 -8.18
N ASP A 133 -16.84 -17.47 -8.35
CA ASP A 133 -15.42 -17.51 -7.97
C ASP A 133 -14.52 -16.75 -8.95
N ASP A 134 -13.25 -16.55 -8.56
CA ASP A 134 -12.33 -15.70 -9.30
C ASP A 134 -11.64 -16.38 -10.49
N ARG A 135 -12.01 -17.60 -10.89
CA ARG A 135 -11.34 -18.30 -12.01
C ARG A 135 -11.35 -17.49 -13.29
N GLY A 136 -12.42 -16.76 -13.56
CA GLY A 136 -12.52 -15.86 -14.72
C GLY A 136 -11.60 -14.63 -14.65
N LEU A 137 -11.02 -14.33 -13.48
CA LEU A 137 -10.09 -13.22 -13.28
C LEU A 137 -8.62 -13.64 -13.42
N TYR A 138 -8.33 -14.94 -13.28
CA TYR A 138 -6.98 -15.47 -13.37
C TYR A 138 -6.42 -15.42 -14.80
N LYS A 139 -5.14 -15.76 -14.96
CA LYS A 139 -4.51 -15.92 -16.26
C LYS A 139 -5.21 -17.03 -17.06
N GLU A 140 -5.23 -16.92 -18.39
CA GLU A 140 -5.74 -18.00 -19.25
C GLU A 140 -5.09 -19.35 -18.92
N GLY A 141 -5.92 -20.38 -18.71
CA GLY A 141 -5.49 -21.72 -18.32
C GLY A 141 -5.15 -21.89 -16.83
N GLN A 142 -5.18 -20.82 -16.03
CA GLN A 142 -4.98 -20.88 -14.58
C GLN A 142 -6.32 -21.05 -13.86
N ASN A 143 -6.49 -22.17 -13.15
CA ASN A 143 -7.70 -22.45 -12.36
C ASN A 143 -7.52 -22.26 -10.85
N TRP A 144 -6.28 -22.08 -10.41
CA TRP A 144 -5.89 -21.99 -9.00
C TRP A 144 -4.75 -21.00 -8.84
N LEU A 145 -4.78 -20.25 -7.75
CA LEU A 145 -3.66 -19.42 -7.33
C LEU A 145 -2.64 -20.25 -6.57
N GLU A 146 -1.38 -19.85 -6.67
CA GLU A 146 -0.25 -20.41 -5.96
C GLU A 146 0.30 -19.38 -4.97
N LYS A 147 1.12 -19.83 -4.00
CA LYS A 147 1.69 -18.94 -2.98
C LYS A 147 2.49 -17.77 -3.55
N LYS A 148 3.12 -17.95 -4.73
CA LYS A 148 3.87 -16.91 -5.43
C LYS A 148 2.99 -15.75 -5.93
N ASP A 149 1.68 -15.99 -6.11
CA ASP A 149 0.74 -14.98 -6.61
C ASP A 149 0.28 -14.05 -5.46
N VAL A 150 0.56 -14.43 -4.20
CA VAL A 150 0.12 -13.71 -3.00
C VAL A 150 1.14 -12.64 -2.62
N VAL A 151 0.65 -11.39 -2.60
CA VAL A 151 1.39 -10.22 -2.11
C VAL A 151 1.39 -10.19 -0.58
N GLY A 152 0.26 -10.56 0.02
CA GLY A 152 0.13 -10.70 1.46
C GLY A 152 -1.29 -11.06 1.89
N ARG A 153 -1.47 -11.19 3.20
CA ARG A 153 -2.75 -11.53 3.84
C ARG A 153 -3.20 -10.39 4.71
N ALA A 154 -4.44 -9.98 4.54
CA ALA A 154 -5.06 -9.02 5.44
C ALA A 154 -5.37 -9.74 6.75
N ARG A 155 -4.75 -9.30 7.85
CA ARG A 155 -5.06 -9.76 9.20
C ARG A 155 -5.63 -8.59 9.97
N GLY A 156 -6.92 -8.69 10.29
CA GLY A 156 -7.72 -7.68 10.98
C GLY A 156 -8.97 -8.33 11.53
#